data_AF-A0AAD8ET88-F1
#
_entry.id   AF-A0AAD8ET88-F1
#
_cell.length_a   1.000
_cell.length_b   1.000
_cell.length_c   1.000
_cell.angle_alpha   90.00
_cell.angle_beta   90.00
_cell.angle_gamma   90.00
#
_symmetry.space_group_name_H-M   'P 1'
#
loop_
_entity.id
_entity.type
_entity.pdbx_description
1 polymer ?
#
loop_
_entity_poly.entity_id
_entity_poly.type
_entity_poly.pdbx_seq_one_letter_code
_entity_poly.pdbx_strand_id
1 'polypeptide(L)'
;MITYRKRENTNVRKERNEHATYQQGNANESCKSNHVENTEDSIRKYIKNNKLDLMKLNRKALAFAGIAPSEEYKKSFYKMIMFRAYQTYMYVSLIPVLILLTYGTVHYSYDILILFDSLIPYNLISVCFIPALLTNWERGTKLIDIMEQDSIFSHLKKENNKKNKILNEAISNAKMLTCAIFVILIILAIGWASEPFIFKLLENFTNIIKVENANSTTVDPLKIYTAVLWHPTIDITVNPNYFIIQCLIFNCIIILAIKASAIISYLMVVMRYLSIQFELVNVLIEEINEVKPKNGLIEGKNLSVSMEKESLKYFEKEYENRTNDEESGKDEEFEKQYLDEKDDIEAIKNLKDTIRTHQKIL
;
A
#
# COMPACT_ATOMS: atom_id res chain seq x y z
N MET A 1 -31.76 48.10 -64.86
CA MET A 1 -31.99 48.18 -63.39
C MET A 1 -32.77 46.96 -62.87
N ILE A 2 -32.41 45.72 -63.27
CA ILE A 2 -33.08 44.46 -62.85
C ILE A 2 -32.06 43.39 -62.41
N THR A 3 -30.76 43.63 -62.55
CA THR A 3 -29.70 42.64 -62.30
C THR A 3 -29.07 42.67 -60.90
N TYR A 4 -29.51 43.56 -60.00
CA TYR A 4 -28.95 43.65 -58.64
C TYR A 4 -29.75 42.90 -57.55
N ARG A 5 -30.97 42.44 -57.83
CA ARG A 5 -31.85 41.86 -56.79
C ARG A 5 -31.78 40.33 -56.64
N LYS A 6 -30.94 39.66 -57.44
CA LYS A 6 -30.85 38.17 -57.46
C LYS A 6 -29.63 37.61 -56.73
N ARG A 7 -28.70 38.45 -56.25
CA ARG A 7 -27.51 38.01 -55.49
C ARG A 7 -27.67 38.04 -53.97
N GLU A 8 -28.61 38.82 -53.42
CA GLU A 8 -28.84 38.84 -51.96
C GLU A 8 -29.58 37.59 -51.44
N ASN A 9 -30.47 36.98 -52.23
CA ASN A 9 -31.23 35.81 -51.78
C ASN A 9 -30.44 34.49 -51.78
N THR A 10 -29.28 34.42 -52.43
CA THR A 10 -28.44 33.22 -52.44
C THR A 10 -27.49 33.15 -51.25
N ASN A 11 -27.02 34.30 -50.74
CA ASN A 11 -26.14 34.34 -49.57
C ASN A 11 -26.90 34.08 -48.26
N VAL A 12 -28.11 34.63 -48.12
CA VAL A 12 -28.96 34.38 -46.93
C VAL A 12 -29.36 32.90 -46.79
N ARG A 13 -29.43 32.16 -47.91
CA ARG A 13 -29.78 30.73 -47.90
C ARG A 13 -28.58 29.82 -47.61
N LYS A 14 -27.35 30.28 -47.85
CA LYS A 14 -26.13 29.55 -47.51
C LYS A 14 -25.80 29.67 -46.02
N GLU A 15 -25.92 30.87 -45.45
CA GLU A 15 -25.68 31.12 -44.02
C GLU A 15 -26.71 30.40 -43.12
N ARG A 16 -27.98 30.27 -43.56
CA ARG A 16 -28.99 29.48 -42.81
C ARG A 16 -28.71 27.98 -42.80
N ASN A 17 -28.11 27.44 -43.86
CA ASN A 17 -27.78 26.01 -43.90
C ASN A 17 -26.54 25.70 -43.08
N GLU A 18 -25.54 26.60 -43.03
CA GLU A 18 -24.35 26.42 -42.19
C GLU A 18 -24.67 26.51 -40.68
N HIS A 19 -25.60 27.38 -40.28
CA HIS A 19 -26.06 27.44 -38.89
C HIS A 19 -26.88 26.22 -38.45
N ALA A 20 -27.62 25.58 -39.36
CA ALA A 20 -28.38 24.36 -39.05
C ALA A 20 -27.46 23.15 -38.84
N THR A 21 -26.39 23.02 -39.62
CA THR A 21 -25.41 21.91 -39.47
C THR A 21 -24.59 22.05 -38.19
N TYR A 22 -24.22 23.27 -37.78
CA TYR A 22 -23.52 23.52 -36.51
C TYR A 22 -24.39 23.21 -35.28
N GLN A 23 -25.71 23.44 -35.33
CA GLN A 23 -26.60 23.07 -34.23
C GLN A 23 -26.90 21.57 -34.15
N GLN A 24 -26.88 20.84 -35.27
CA GLN A 24 -27.03 19.38 -35.27
C GLN A 24 -25.77 18.63 -34.83
N GLY A 25 -24.57 19.17 -35.06
CA GLY A 25 -23.31 18.63 -34.50
C GLY A 25 -23.26 18.71 -32.96
N ASN A 26 -23.59 19.87 -32.38
CA ASN A 26 -23.58 20.08 -30.94
C ASN A 26 -24.65 19.26 -30.17
N ALA A 27 -25.80 18.96 -30.80
CA ALA A 27 -26.83 18.14 -30.17
C ALA A 27 -26.44 16.65 -30.08
N ASN A 28 -25.67 16.15 -31.06
CA ASN A 28 -25.19 14.76 -31.08
C ASN A 28 -23.97 14.53 -30.17
N GLU A 29 -23.11 15.54 -29.98
CA GLU A 29 -22.01 15.47 -28.99
C GLU A 29 -22.51 15.60 -27.55
N SER A 30 -23.52 16.43 -27.28
CA SER A 30 -24.14 16.56 -25.96
C SER A 30 -24.87 15.26 -25.52
N CYS A 31 -25.50 14.54 -26.45
CA CYS A 31 -26.12 13.24 -26.17
C CYS A 31 -25.10 12.11 -25.96
N LYS A 32 -23.98 12.09 -26.69
CA LYS A 32 -22.89 11.11 -26.47
C LYS A 32 -22.14 11.37 -25.16
N SER A 33 -21.85 12.63 -24.84
CA SER A 33 -21.16 13.02 -23.60
C SER A 33 -21.95 12.61 -22.34
N ASN A 34 -23.26 12.87 -22.30
CA ASN A 34 -24.12 12.49 -21.16
C ASN A 34 -24.27 10.96 -20.98
N HIS A 35 -24.10 10.18 -22.05
CA HIS A 35 -24.20 8.73 -21.98
C HIS A 35 -22.88 8.07 -21.52
N VAL A 36 -21.73 8.65 -21.90
CA VAL A 36 -20.40 8.19 -21.46
C VAL A 36 -20.16 8.55 -19.99
N GLU A 37 -20.55 9.75 -19.54
CA GLU A 37 -20.42 10.18 -18.13
C GLU A 37 -21.26 9.30 -17.19
N ASN A 38 -22.50 8.96 -17.58
CA ASN A 38 -23.34 8.03 -16.83
C ASN A 38 -22.77 6.60 -16.79
N THR A 39 -22.04 6.18 -17.82
CA THR A 39 -21.44 4.85 -17.91
C THR A 39 -20.17 4.77 -17.06
N GLU A 40 -19.32 5.79 -17.09
CA GLU A 40 -18.15 5.87 -16.20
C GLU A 40 -18.54 5.94 -14.73
N ASP A 41 -19.55 6.74 -14.37
CA ASP A 41 -19.98 6.85 -12.98
C ASP A 41 -20.63 5.56 -12.47
N SER A 42 -21.37 4.85 -13.33
CA SER A 42 -21.95 3.55 -12.97
C SER A 42 -20.87 2.46 -12.86
N ILE A 43 -19.84 2.47 -13.72
CA ILE A 43 -18.67 1.59 -13.61
C ILE A 43 -17.87 1.91 -12.34
N ARG A 44 -17.57 3.18 -12.05
CA ARG A 44 -16.87 3.59 -10.81
C ARG A 44 -17.65 3.19 -9.56
N LYS A 45 -18.98 3.37 -9.57
CA LYS A 45 -19.86 2.98 -8.46
C LYS A 45 -19.90 1.46 -8.29
N TYR A 46 -19.90 0.69 -9.38
CA TYR A 46 -19.81 -0.76 -9.36
C TYR A 46 -18.47 -1.27 -8.81
N ILE A 47 -17.34 -0.71 -9.28
CA ILE A 47 -15.99 -1.02 -8.79
C ILE A 47 -15.88 -0.70 -7.30
N LYS A 48 -16.38 0.47 -6.88
CA LYS A 48 -16.38 0.89 -5.47
C LYS A 48 -17.21 -0.01 -4.57
N ASN A 49 -18.33 -0.53 -5.05
CA ASN A 49 -19.18 -1.45 -4.31
C ASN A 49 -18.62 -2.89 -4.23
N ASN A 50 -17.75 -3.27 -5.16
CA ASN A 50 -17.12 -4.59 -5.18
C ASN A 50 -15.73 -4.64 -4.55
N LYS A 51 -15.12 -3.50 -4.25
CA LYS A 51 -13.82 -3.44 -3.57
C LYS A 51 -13.87 -4.21 -2.25
N LEU A 52 -13.03 -5.22 -2.14
CA LEU A 52 -12.80 -5.94 -0.90
C LEU A 52 -12.01 -5.03 0.02
N ASP A 53 -12.71 -4.41 0.96
CA ASP A 53 -12.21 -3.42 1.92
C ASP A 53 -11.24 -4.06 2.97
N LEU A 54 -10.32 -4.90 2.50
CA LEU A 54 -9.44 -5.79 3.26
C LEU A 54 -8.33 -4.98 3.95
N MET A 55 -7.73 -4.05 3.22
CA MET A 55 -6.63 -3.21 3.70
C MET A 55 -7.08 -1.90 4.37
N LYS A 56 -8.39 -1.66 4.48
CA LYS A 56 -8.92 -0.41 5.04
C LYS A 56 -8.40 -0.10 6.43
N LEU A 57 -8.32 -1.11 7.30
CA LEU A 57 -7.80 -0.94 8.65
C LEU A 57 -6.30 -0.60 8.63
N ASN A 58 -5.51 -1.27 7.77
CA ASN A 58 -4.09 -0.97 7.62
C ASN A 58 -3.82 0.41 7.03
N ARG A 59 -4.63 0.86 6.05
CA ARG A 59 -4.54 2.24 5.53
C ARG A 59 -4.82 3.27 6.60
N LYS A 60 -5.82 3.01 7.45
CA LYS A 60 -6.09 3.86 8.63
C LYS A 60 -4.93 3.83 9.62
N ALA A 61 -4.34 2.67 9.87
CA ALA A 61 -3.15 2.51 10.72
C ALA A 61 -1.93 3.29 10.17
N LEU A 62 -1.64 3.19 8.87
CA LEU A 62 -0.56 3.96 8.22
C LEU A 62 -0.80 5.48 8.31
N ALA A 63 -2.05 5.92 8.18
CA ALA A 63 -2.40 7.32 8.38
C ALA A 63 -2.23 7.74 9.84
N PHE A 64 -2.70 6.92 10.78
CA PHE A 64 -2.52 7.18 12.21
C PHE A 64 -1.03 7.24 12.62
N ALA A 65 -0.18 6.41 12.01
CA ALA A 65 1.27 6.44 12.20
C ALA A 65 2.00 7.60 11.50
N GLY A 66 1.28 8.46 10.78
CA GLY A 66 1.86 9.58 10.04
C GLY A 66 2.78 9.13 8.91
N ILE A 67 2.50 7.97 8.29
CA ILE A 67 3.30 7.40 7.20
C ILE A 67 2.68 7.75 5.85
N ALA A 68 1.41 7.37 5.64
CA ALA A 68 0.71 7.59 4.38
C ALA A 68 -0.68 8.21 4.63
N PRO A 69 -1.05 9.30 3.93
CA PRO A 69 -2.35 9.93 4.13
C PRO A 69 -3.48 9.03 3.62
N SER A 70 -4.54 8.88 4.41
CA SER A 70 -5.76 8.22 3.95
C SER A 70 -6.47 9.04 2.86
N GLU A 71 -7.33 8.39 2.08
CA GLU A 71 -8.15 9.05 1.04
C GLU A 71 -9.02 10.18 1.61
N GLU A 72 -9.39 10.11 2.89
CA GLU A 72 -10.19 11.15 3.56
C GLU A 72 -9.38 12.44 3.80
N TYR A 73 -8.08 12.32 4.08
CA TYR A 73 -7.18 13.47 4.25
C TYR A 73 -6.85 14.13 2.90
N LYS A 74 -6.81 13.36 1.81
CA LYS A 74 -6.53 13.87 0.45
C LYS A 74 -7.61 14.80 -0.10
N LYS A 75 -8.86 14.70 0.39
CA LYS A 75 -9.99 15.49 -0.12
C LYS A 75 -10.00 16.95 0.32
N SER A 76 -9.31 17.29 1.40
CA SER A 76 -9.34 18.64 1.96
C SER A 76 -7.92 19.15 2.18
N PHE A 77 -7.63 20.33 1.63
CA PHE A 77 -6.33 20.99 1.74
C PHE A 77 -5.90 21.17 3.21
N TYR A 78 -6.82 21.60 4.07
CA TYR A 78 -6.54 21.78 5.50
C TYR A 78 -6.20 20.47 6.22
N LYS A 79 -6.93 19.40 5.92
CA LYS A 79 -6.66 18.06 6.48
C LYS A 79 -5.29 17.53 6.05
N MET A 80 -4.90 17.79 4.80
CA MET A 80 -3.58 17.45 4.30
C MET A 80 -2.48 18.22 5.03
N ILE A 81 -2.64 19.54 5.23
CA ILE A 81 -1.68 20.36 5.99
C ILE A 81 -1.53 19.83 7.42
N MET A 82 -2.64 19.57 8.11
CA MET A 82 -2.61 19.03 9.47
C MET A 82 -1.92 17.68 9.54
N PHE A 83 -2.17 16.80 8.56
CA PHE A 83 -1.47 15.53 8.45
C PHE A 83 0.04 15.70 8.24
N ARG A 84 0.45 16.66 7.39
CA ARG A 84 1.88 16.97 7.17
C ARG A 84 2.54 17.55 8.41
N ALA A 85 1.87 18.47 9.11
CA ALA A 85 2.37 19.02 10.37
C ALA A 85 2.53 17.93 11.44
N TYR A 86 1.56 17.02 11.55
CA TYR A 86 1.63 15.86 12.42
C TYR A 86 2.79 14.93 12.05
N GLN A 87 2.97 14.63 10.76
CA GLN A 87 4.11 13.86 10.26
C GLN A 87 5.43 14.54 10.62
N THR A 88 5.59 15.84 10.36
CA THR A 88 6.79 16.60 10.72
C THR A 88 7.05 16.56 12.23
N TYR A 89 6.02 16.76 13.06
CA TYR A 89 6.15 16.66 14.51
C TYR A 89 6.72 15.30 14.95
N MET A 90 6.22 14.20 14.38
CA MET A 90 6.69 12.84 14.68
C MET A 90 8.17 12.60 14.37
N TYR A 91 8.71 13.24 13.33
CA TYR A 91 10.13 13.16 12.99
C TYR A 91 10.98 14.13 13.82
N VAL A 92 10.49 15.34 14.05
CA VAL A 92 11.21 16.36 14.82
C VAL A 92 11.33 15.97 16.29
N SER A 93 10.30 15.36 16.88
CA SER A 93 10.33 14.88 18.27
C SER A 93 11.40 13.82 18.53
N LEU A 94 11.81 13.08 17.49
CA LEU A 94 12.85 12.05 17.58
C LEU A 94 14.27 12.63 17.68
N ILE A 95 14.52 13.80 17.08
CA ILE A 95 15.87 14.39 16.98
C ILE A 95 16.52 14.57 18.36
N PRO A 96 15.86 15.17 19.38
CA PRO A 96 16.48 15.33 20.69
C PRO A 96 16.79 13.98 21.36
N VAL A 97 15.93 12.97 21.20
CA VAL A 97 16.16 11.63 21.77
C VAL A 97 17.36 10.96 21.10
N LEU A 98 17.52 11.09 19.78
CA LEU A 98 18.70 10.58 19.07
C LEU A 98 19.99 11.28 19.52
N ILE A 99 19.95 12.60 19.76
CA ILE A 99 21.10 13.35 20.29
C ILE A 99 21.46 12.81 21.69
N LEU A 100 20.47 12.64 22.57
CA LEU A 100 20.70 12.12 23.93
C LEU A 100 21.20 10.67 23.93
N LEU A 101 20.68 9.82 23.04
CA LEU A 101 21.12 8.43 22.87
C LEU A 101 22.56 8.37 22.35
N THR A 102 22.90 9.21 21.38
CA THR A 102 24.26 9.29 20.83
C THR A 102 25.24 9.80 21.87
N TYR A 103 24.84 10.83 22.61
CA TYR A 103 25.65 11.33 23.70
C TYR A 103 25.88 10.25 24.76
N GLY A 104 24.81 9.59 25.23
CA GLY A 104 24.89 8.51 26.22
C GLY A 104 25.83 7.38 25.76
N THR A 105 25.66 6.94 24.51
CA THR A 105 26.49 5.87 23.93
C THR A 105 27.97 6.25 23.86
N VAL A 106 28.29 7.49 23.47
CA VAL A 106 29.68 7.97 23.44
C VAL A 106 30.26 8.09 24.86
N HIS A 107 29.48 8.62 25.80
CA HIS A 107 29.91 8.80 27.18
C HIS A 107 30.24 7.47 27.87
N TYR A 108 29.40 6.45 27.66
CA TYR A 108 29.57 5.11 28.24
C TYR A 108 30.29 4.12 27.32
N SER A 109 31.00 4.61 26.30
CA SER A 109 31.63 3.77 25.26
C SER A 109 32.70 2.79 25.78
N TYR A 110 33.20 3.00 26.99
CA TYR A 110 34.17 2.12 27.64
C TYR A 110 33.56 0.82 28.16
N ASP A 111 32.23 0.76 28.32
CA ASP A 111 31.51 -0.45 28.74
C ASP A 111 30.84 -1.11 27.53
N ILE A 112 31.32 -2.30 27.17
CA ILE A 112 30.83 -3.06 26.02
C ILE A 112 29.37 -3.48 26.20
N LEU A 113 28.92 -3.77 27.42
CA LEU A 113 27.55 -4.19 27.67
C LEU A 113 26.58 -3.03 27.40
N ILE A 114 26.91 -1.84 27.90
CA ILE A 114 26.13 -0.62 27.67
C ILE A 114 26.09 -0.28 26.17
N LEU A 115 27.20 -0.49 25.45
CA LEU A 115 27.22 -0.29 24.00
C LEU A 115 26.27 -1.24 23.29
N PHE A 116 26.24 -2.54 23.65
CA PHE A 116 25.25 -3.48 23.10
C PHE A 116 23.81 -3.08 23.42
N ASP A 117 23.53 -2.66 24.64
CA ASP A 117 22.19 -2.21 25.05
C ASP A 117 21.76 -0.96 24.27
N SER A 118 22.69 -0.06 23.96
CA SER A 118 22.42 1.13 23.16
C SER A 118 22.11 0.83 21.68
N LEU A 119 22.59 -0.30 21.14
CA LEU A 119 22.31 -0.70 19.75
C LEU A 119 20.84 -1.07 19.52
N ILE A 120 20.15 -1.56 20.54
CA ILE A 120 18.74 -1.97 20.45
C ILE A 120 17.84 -0.78 20.04
N PRO A 121 17.83 0.36 20.76
CA PRO A 121 17.02 1.52 20.36
C PRO A 121 17.43 2.10 19.01
N TYR A 122 18.72 2.10 18.63
CA TYR A 122 19.13 2.51 17.28
C TYR A 122 18.51 1.63 16.19
N ASN A 123 18.56 0.31 16.37
CA ASN A 123 17.98 -0.63 15.42
C ASN A 123 16.46 -0.46 15.33
N LEU A 124 15.78 -0.29 16.45
CA LEU A 124 14.34 -0.04 16.47
C LEU A 124 13.97 1.24 15.72
N ILE A 125 14.68 2.35 15.99
CA ILE A 125 14.46 3.62 15.30
C ILE A 125 14.69 3.45 13.79
N SER A 126 15.79 2.79 13.40
CA SER A 126 16.13 2.51 12.01
C SER A 126 15.00 1.75 11.29
N VAL A 127 14.55 0.63 11.86
CA VAL A 127 13.51 -0.22 11.27
C VAL A 127 12.16 0.50 11.17
N CYS A 128 11.85 1.44 12.07
CA CYS A 128 10.55 2.11 12.06
C CYS A 128 10.53 3.40 11.22
N PHE A 129 11.62 4.16 11.19
CA PHE A 129 11.66 5.47 10.55
C PHE A 129 12.23 5.42 9.13
N ILE A 130 13.21 4.56 8.85
CA ILE A 130 13.83 4.48 7.52
C ILE A 130 12.83 3.94 6.47
N PRO A 131 12.14 2.81 6.68
CA PRO A 131 11.15 2.33 5.70
C PRO A 131 10.00 3.33 5.49
N ALA A 132 9.57 4.00 6.56
CA ALA A 132 8.54 5.04 6.48
C ALA A 132 8.95 6.20 5.57
N LEU A 133 10.24 6.57 5.53
CA LEU A 133 10.78 7.64 4.67
C LEU A 133 11.11 7.18 3.25
N LEU A 134 11.77 6.02 3.10
CA LEU A 134 12.31 5.57 1.82
C LEU A 134 11.27 4.90 0.92
N THR A 135 10.20 4.35 1.51
CA THR A 135 9.19 3.63 0.74
C THR A 135 8.23 4.60 0.07
N ASN A 136 7.99 4.40 -1.24
CA ASN A 136 6.95 5.12 -1.95
C ASN A 136 5.58 4.51 -1.61
N TRP A 137 5.00 4.95 -0.49
CA TRP A 137 3.72 4.48 0.01
C TRP A 137 2.55 4.74 -0.96
N GLU A 138 2.67 5.71 -1.87
CA GLU A 138 1.66 5.91 -2.91
C GLU A 138 1.66 4.76 -3.91
N ARG A 139 2.84 4.32 -4.38
CA ARG A 139 2.95 3.13 -5.23
C ARG A 139 2.52 1.86 -4.49
N GLY A 140 2.91 1.70 -3.22
CA GLY A 140 2.50 0.55 -2.41
C GLY A 140 0.98 0.47 -2.22
N THR A 141 0.32 1.59 -1.90
CA THR A 141 -1.14 1.64 -1.76
C THR A 141 -1.86 1.44 -3.09
N LYS A 142 -1.33 1.97 -4.20
CA LYS A 142 -1.84 1.72 -5.56
C LYS A 142 -1.74 0.25 -5.96
N LEU A 143 -0.62 -0.41 -5.67
CA LEU A 143 -0.44 -1.84 -5.93
C LEU A 143 -1.51 -2.66 -5.20
N ILE A 144 -1.81 -2.30 -3.95
CA ILE A 144 -2.89 -2.94 -3.18
C ILE A 144 -4.26 -2.63 -3.77
N ASP A 145 -4.50 -1.40 -4.24
CA ASP A 145 -5.76 -1.05 -4.91
C ASP A 145 -5.97 -1.90 -6.16
N ILE A 146 -4.94 -2.04 -7.00
CA ILE A 146 -4.93 -2.90 -8.18
C ILE A 146 -5.19 -4.34 -7.77
N MET A 147 -4.50 -4.84 -6.76
CA MET A 147 -4.74 -6.17 -6.22
C MET A 147 -6.20 -6.33 -5.75
N GLU A 148 -6.77 -5.42 -4.98
CA GLU A 148 -8.15 -5.51 -4.49
C GLU A 148 -9.20 -5.40 -5.62
N GLN A 149 -8.89 -4.73 -6.73
CA GLN A 149 -9.80 -4.47 -7.85
C GLN A 149 -9.69 -5.51 -8.98
N ASP A 150 -8.46 -5.79 -9.43
CA ASP A 150 -8.15 -6.58 -10.63
C ASP A 150 -7.82 -8.04 -10.32
N SER A 151 -7.78 -8.43 -9.05
CA SER A 151 -7.58 -9.83 -8.69
C SER A 151 -8.83 -10.69 -8.98
N ILE A 152 -8.56 -11.99 -9.10
CA ILE A 152 -9.51 -13.09 -9.15
C ILE A 152 -10.65 -12.93 -8.09
N PHE A 153 -10.39 -12.26 -6.97
CA PHE A 153 -11.39 -12.00 -5.92
C PHE A 153 -12.62 -11.20 -6.39
N SER A 154 -12.48 -10.26 -7.32
CA SER A 154 -13.59 -9.43 -7.81
C SER A 154 -14.54 -10.22 -8.73
N HIS A 155 -14.00 -11.17 -9.49
CA HIS A 155 -14.76 -12.09 -10.33
C HIS A 155 -15.41 -13.24 -9.55
N LEU A 156 -14.77 -13.72 -8.48
CA LEU A 156 -15.25 -14.87 -7.70
C LEU A 156 -16.42 -14.58 -6.76
N LYS A 157 -16.66 -13.30 -6.43
CA LYS A 157 -17.70 -12.90 -5.47
C LYS A 157 -19.12 -13.29 -5.91
N LYS A 158 -19.32 -13.46 -7.22
CA LYS A 158 -20.64 -13.70 -7.83
C LYS A 158 -21.08 -15.15 -7.95
N GLU A 159 -20.17 -16.13 -7.85
CA GLU A 159 -20.51 -17.49 -8.34
C GLU A 159 -20.28 -18.65 -7.35
N ASN A 160 -19.54 -18.50 -6.24
CA ASN A 160 -19.16 -19.68 -5.45
C ASN A 160 -19.12 -19.48 -3.91
N ASN A 161 -19.97 -20.21 -3.18
CA ASN A 161 -20.11 -20.13 -1.71
C ASN A 161 -18.83 -20.50 -0.95
N LYS A 162 -18.02 -21.44 -1.45
CA LYS A 162 -16.75 -21.84 -0.82
C LYS A 162 -15.72 -20.72 -0.87
N LYS A 163 -15.57 -20.05 -2.03
CA LYS A 163 -14.60 -18.98 -2.26
C LYS A 163 -14.95 -17.72 -1.47
N ASN A 164 -16.25 -17.40 -1.37
CA ASN A 164 -16.74 -16.31 -0.50
C ASN A 164 -16.46 -16.56 0.98
N LYS A 165 -16.52 -17.82 1.44
CA LYS A 165 -16.17 -18.17 2.82
C LYS A 165 -14.67 -17.93 3.10
N ILE A 166 -13.78 -18.42 2.23
CA ILE A 166 -12.33 -18.23 2.33
C ILE A 166 -12.00 -16.73 2.41
N LEU A 167 -12.65 -15.93 1.57
CA LEU A 167 -12.45 -14.49 1.48
C LEU A 167 -12.92 -13.74 2.74
N ASN A 168 -14.11 -14.08 3.27
CA ASN A 168 -14.61 -13.46 4.49
C ASN A 168 -13.77 -13.82 5.72
N GLU A 169 -13.30 -15.06 5.79
CA GLU A 169 -12.39 -15.51 6.85
C GLU A 169 -11.04 -14.79 6.77
N ALA A 170 -10.50 -14.63 5.57
CA ALA A 170 -9.31 -13.83 5.31
C ALA A 170 -9.45 -12.37 5.78
N ILE A 171 -10.58 -11.70 5.49
CA ILE A 171 -10.84 -10.32 5.93
C ILE A 171 -10.87 -10.25 7.45
N SER A 172 -11.57 -11.17 8.10
CA SER A 172 -11.68 -11.22 9.56
C SER A 172 -10.31 -11.42 10.20
N ASN A 173 -9.53 -12.38 9.69
CA ASN A 173 -8.20 -12.69 10.19
C ASN A 173 -7.23 -11.53 9.97
N ALA A 174 -7.27 -10.85 8.84
CA ALA A 174 -6.44 -9.66 8.59
C ALA A 174 -6.75 -8.54 9.59
N LYS A 175 -8.03 -8.26 9.86
CA LYS A 175 -8.43 -7.25 10.86
C LYS A 175 -7.99 -7.64 12.27
N MET A 176 -8.20 -8.89 12.65
CA MET A 176 -7.80 -9.42 13.95
C MET A 176 -6.28 -9.32 14.12
N LEU A 177 -5.51 -9.69 13.10
CA LEU A 177 -4.05 -9.64 13.12
C LEU A 177 -3.53 -8.21 13.27
N THR A 178 -4.04 -7.27 12.48
CA THR A 178 -3.68 -5.84 12.61
C THR A 178 -3.98 -5.33 14.02
N CYS A 179 -5.17 -5.63 14.56
CA CYS A 179 -5.56 -5.19 15.90
C CYS A 179 -4.64 -5.80 16.98
N ALA A 180 -4.37 -7.11 16.90
CA ALA A 180 -3.50 -7.80 17.83
C ALA A 180 -2.07 -7.23 17.84
N ILE A 181 -1.48 -7.00 16.65
CA ILE A 181 -0.13 -6.40 16.53
C ILE A 181 -0.10 -5.01 17.16
N PHE A 182 -1.12 -4.18 16.92
CA PHE A 182 -1.23 -2.86 17.53
C PHE A 182 -1.29 -2.95 19.06
N VAL A 183 -2.18 -3.79 19.60
CA VAL A 183 -2.35 -3.93 21.05
C VAL A 183 -1.06 -4.44 21.71
N ILE A 184 -0.46 -5.49 21.15
CA ILE A 184 0.76 -6.11 21.69
C ILE A 184 1.91 -5.11 21.71
N LEU A 185 2.17 -4.42 20.59
CA LEU A 185 3.29 -3.48 20.52
C LEU A 185 3.10 -2.26 21.40
N ILE A 186 1.87 -1.76 21.54
CA ILE A 186 1.58 -0.64 22.45
C ILE A 186 1.75 -1.07 23.91
N ILE A 187 1.29 -2.25 24.30
CA ILE A 187 1.49 -2.77 25.66
C ILE A 187 2.98 -2.94 25.96
N LEU A 188 3.75 -3.52 25.03
CA LEU A 188 5.21 -3.66 25.17
C LEU A 188 5.89 -2.30 25.30
N ALA A 189 5.48 -1.32 24.51
CA ALA A 189 6.02 0.03 24.55
C ALA A 189 5.71 0.76 25.87
N ILE A 190 4.48 0.64 26.37
CA ILE A 190 4.11 1.17 27.68
C ILE A 190 4.90 0.46 28.77
N GLY A 191 5.02 -0.87 28.70
CA GLY A 191 5.83 -1.66 29.63
C GLY A 191 7.27 -1.18 29.69
N TRP A 192 7.92 -1.06 28.53
CA TRP A 192 9.29 -0.57 28.42
C TRP A 192 9.43 0.87 28.92
N ALA A 193 8.55 1.78 28.49
CA ALA A 193 8.58 3.17 28.94
C ALA A 193 8.29 3.33 30.45
N SER A 194 7.58 2.38 31.06
CA SER A 194 7.26 2.35 32.49
C SER A 194 8.35 1.70 33.36
N GLU A 195 9.31 1.00 32.75
CA GLU A 195 10.35 0.25 33.44
C GLU A 195 11.10 1.05 34.52
N PRO A 196 11.56 2.30 34.29
CA PRO A 196 12.24 3.07 35.33
C PRO A 196 11.36 3.39 36.53
N PHE A 197 10.06 3.58 36.31
CA PHE A 197 9.10 3.84 37.39
C PHE A 197 8.84 2.58 38.22
N ILE A 198 8.73 1.43 37.56
CA ILE A 198 8.54 0.13 38.22
C ILE A 198 9.76 -0.18 39.09
N PHE A 199 10.97 -0.01 38.57
CA PHE A 199 12.19 -0.25 39.35
C PHE A 199 12.32 0.69 40.54
N LYS A 200 12.08 2.00 40.34
CA LYS A 200 12.08 2.97 41.44
C LYS A 200 11.03 2.63 42.51
N LEU A 201 9.86 2.15 42.10
CA LEU A 201 8.81 1.73 43.01
C LEU A 201 9.21 0.47 43.79
N LEU A 202 9.77 -0.55 43.13
CA LEU A 202 10.27 -1.78 43.76
C LEU A 202 11.40 -1.49 44.76
N GLU A 203 12.31 -0.59 44.43
CA GLU A 203 13.39 -0.14 45.32
C GLU A 203 12.83 0.52 46.59
N ASN A 204 11.82 1.39 46.45
CA ASN A 204 11.14 2.02 47.59
C ASN A 204 10.43 0.99 48.48
N PHE A 205 9.82 -0.05 47.90
CA PHE A 205 9.11 -1.07 48.67
C PHE A 205 10.04 -2.06 49.37
N THR A 206 11.16 -2.40 48.74
CA THR A 206 12.07 -3.43 49.27
C THR A 206 13.04 -2.89 50.33
N ASN A 207 13.29 -1.56 50.40
CA ASN A 207 14.30 -0.94 51.30
C ASN A 207 15.72 -1.55 51.19
N ILE A 208 15.96 -2.48 50.25
CA ILE A 208 17.21 -3.27 50.14
C ILE A 208 18.41 -2.35 49.84
N ILE A 209 18.20 -1.23 49.16
CA ILE A 209 19.29 -0.34 48.71
C ILE A 209 19.64 0.77 49.72
N LYS A 210 18.82 1.02 50.75
CA LYS A 210 19.16 2.03 51.78
C LYS A 210 20.41 1.67 52.60
N VAL A 211 20.82 0.41 52.62
CA VAL A 211 21.98 -0.07 53.40
C VAL A 211 23.27 -0.05 52.57
N GLU A 212 23.21 -0.22 51.24
CA GLU A 212 24.39 -0.20 50.36
C GLU A 212 24.73 1.20 49.83
N ASN A 213 23.72 2.04 49.58
CA ASN A 213 23.92 3.41 49.04
C ASN A 213 24.14 4.49 50.10
N ALA A 214 24.25 4.15 51.39
CA ALA A 214 24.61 5.13 52.42
C ALA A 214 26.01 5.76 52.20
N ASN A 215 26.86 5.12 51.39
CA ASN A 215 28.22 5.56 51.07
C ASN A 215 28.43 6.02 49.62
N SER A 216 27.44 5.87 48.72
CA SER A 216 27.54 6.31 47.32
C SER A 216 26.59 7.48 47.05
N THR A 217 27.15 8.69 47.06
CA THR A 217 26.42 9.96 46.85
C THR A 217 25.90 10.17 45.42
N THR A 218 26.04 9.21 44.51
CA THR A 218 25.70 9.34 43.09
C THR A 218 24.79 8.21 42.65
N VAL A 219 23.51 8.51 42.44
CA VAL A 219 22.56 7.58 41.80
C VAL A 219 23.01 7.33 40.37
N ASP A 220 23.16 6.07 39.97
CA ASP A 220 23.56 5.70 38.62
C ASP A 220 22.51 6.18 37.59
N PRO A 221 22.85 7.11 36.67
CA PRO A 221 21.92 7.65 35.68
C PRO A 221 21.26 6.57 34.80
N LEU A 222 21.95 5.44 34.62
CA LEU A 222 21.50 4.32 33.79
C LEU A 222 20.26 3.62 34.36
N LYS A 223 20.03 3.70 35.68
CA LYS A 223 18.85 3.10 36.34
C LYS A 223 17.59 3.95 36.22
N ILE A 224 17.73 5.19 35.78
CA ILE A 224 16.67 6.21 35.84
C ILE A 224 15.99 6.41 34.47
N TYR A 225 16.63 5.99 33.38
CA TYR A 225 16.11 6.11 32.02
C TYR A 225 15.82 4.73 31.41
N THR A 226 14.83 4.68 30.52
CA THR A 226 14.46 3.48 29.75
C THR A 226 15.53 3.09 28.72
N ALA A 227 16.50 3.98 28.47
CA ALA A 227 17.61 3.78 27.55
C ALA A 227 18.87 4.43 28.10
N VAL A 228 20.02 4.07 27.53
CA VAL A 228 21.34 4.65 27.84
C VAL A 228 21.37 6.11 27.41
N LEU A 229 20.91 7.01 28.28
CA LEU A 229 20.81 8.43 28.03
C LEU A 229 21.65 9.19 29.05
N TRP A 230 22.34 10.22 28.58
CA TRP A 230 23.11 11.10 29.45
C TRP A 230 22.89 12.56 29.06
N HIS A 231 22.80 13.43 30.07
CA HIS A 231 22.63 14.87 29.88
C HIS A 231 23.70 15.65 30.67
N PRO A 232 24.51 16.52 30.04
CA PRO A 232 25.67 17.14 30.69
C PRO A 232 25.36 18.11 31.82
N THR A 233 24.23 18.80 31.70
CA THR A 233 23.96 19.99 32.53
C THR A 233 22.78 19.82 33.48
N ILE A 234 22.12 18.66 33.47
CA ILE A 234 20.94 18.43 34.29
C ILE A 234 21.30 17.34 35.29
N ASP A 235 21.45 17.73 36.55
CA ASP A 235 21.51 16.78 37.64
C ASP A 235 20.12 16.15 37.83
N ILE A 236 20.03 14.89 37.44
CA ILE A 236 18.80 14.11 37.31
C ILE A 236 18.16 13.86 38.68
N THR A 237 18.95 13.95 39.74
CA THR A 237 18.51 13.66 41.11
C THR A 237 17.73 14.81 41.75
N VAL A 238 17.86 16.03 41.24
CA VAL A 238 17.31 17.25 41.88
C VAL A 238 16.40 18.07 40.95
N ASN A 239 16.55 17.96 39.63
CA ASN A 239 15.94 18.92 38.71
C ASN A 239 14.59 18.46 38.12
N PRO A 240 13.49 19.26 38.20
CA PRO A 240 12.20 18.94 37.56
C PRO A 240 12.27 18.77 36.04
N ASN A 241 13.32 19.30 35.38
CA ASN A 241 13.55 19.10 33.95
C ASN A 241 13.73 17.62 33.56
N TYR A 242 14.10 16.75 34.50
CA TYR A 242 14.10 15.30 34.28
C TYR A 242 12.72 14.78 33.85
N PHE A 243 11.63 15.27 34.45
CA PHE A 243 10.29 14.82 34.10
C PHE A 243 9.92 15.17 32.65
N ILE A 244 10.37 16.33 32.17
CA ILE A 244 10.16 16.76 30.78
C ILE A 244 10.89 15.82 29.82
N ILE A 245 12.16 15.49 30.12
CA ILE A 245 12.96 14.56 29.32
C ILE A 245 12.31 13.17 29.31
N GLN A 246 11.86 12.68 30.47
CA GLN A 246 11.17 11.40 30.57
C GLN A 246 9.85 11.38 29.78
N CYS A 247 9.07 12.46 29.82
CA CYS A 247 7.86 12.58 28.99
C CYS A 247 8.18 12.58 27.50
N LEU A 248 9.27 13.23 27.08
CA LEU A 248 9.72 13.24 25.69
C LEU A 248 10.14 11.84 25.22
N ILE A 249 10.90 11.12 26.04
CA ILE A 249 11.32 9.73 25.75
C ILE A 249 10.10 8.83 25.68
N PHE A 250 9.19 8.92 26.65
CA PHE A 250 7.94 8.16 26.66
C PHE A 250 7.14 8.41 25.39
N ASN A 251 6.97 9.68 25.00
CA ASN A 251 6.31 10.05 23.77
C ASN A 251 6.98 9.41 22.54
N CYS A 252 8.31 9.47 22.44
CA CYS A 252 9.05 8.86 21.34
C CYS A 252 8.90 7.33 21.28
N ILE A 253 8.90 6.64 22.43
CA ILE A 253 8.67 5.18 22.49
C ILE A 253 7.27 4.84 21.98
N ILE A 254 6.25 5.62 22.34
CA ILE A 254 4.90 5.42 21.83
C ILE A 254 4.82 5.69 20.32
N ILE A 255 5.46 6.75 19.82
CA ILE A 255 5.53 7.04 18.38
C ILE A 255 6.17 5.88 17.62
N LEU A 256 7.29 5.38 18.14
CA LEU A 256 8.02 4.25 17.59
C LEU A 256 7.11 3.02 17.51
N ALA A 257 6.39 2.69 18.58
CA ALA A 257 5.47 1.57 18.64
C ALA A 257 4.31 1.69 17.63
N ILE A 258 3.73 2.88 17.49
CA ILE A 258 2.66 3.15 16.51
C ILE A 258 3.18 2.99 15.07
N LYS A 259 4.40 3.46 14.78
CA LYS A 259 5.01 3.30 13.45
C LYS A 259 5.34 1.84 13.17
N ALA A 260 5.96 1.16 14.13
CA ALA A 260 6.29 -0.27 14.04
C ALA A 260 5.03 -1.10 13.78
N SER A 261 3.98 -0.89 14.57
CA SER A 261 2.73 -1.64 14.43
C SER A 261 2.06 -1.41 13.09
N ALA A 262 2.07 -0.18 12.56
CA ALA A 262 1.53 0.12 11.25
C ALA A 262 2.30 -0.58 10.12
N ILE A 263 3.64 -0.51 10.15
CA ILE A 263 4.50 -1.12 9.12
C ILE A 263 4.40 -2.65 9.17
N ILE A 264 4.55 -3.25 10.35
CA ILE A 264 4.51 -4.71 10.52
C ILE A 264 3.13 -5.24 10.15
N SER A 265 2.05 -4.60 10.61
CA SER A 265 0.69 -5.01 10.25
C SER A 265 0.44 -4.93 8.75
N TYR A 266 0.93 -3.87 8.10
CA TYR A 266 0.83 -3.72 6.65
C TYR A 266 1.55 -4.85 5.93
N LEU A 267 2.81 -5.13 6.27
CA LEU A 267 3.59 -6.21 5.65
C LEU A 267 2.94 -7.58 5.87
N MET A 268 2.48 -7.85 7.09
CA MET A 268 1.82 -9.13 7.41
C MET A 268 0.52 -9.33 6.63
N VAL A 269 -0.28 -8.27 6.45
CA VAL A 269 -1.51 -8.38 5.65
C VAL A 269 -1.21 -8.51 4.17
N VAL A 270 -0.16 -7.87 3.65
CA VAL A 270 0.31 -8.12 2.27
C VAL A 270 0.72 -9.57 2.10
N MET A 271 1.52 -10.13 3.02
CA MET A 271 1.93 -11.53 2.97
C MET A 271 0.74 -12.48 3.06
N ARG A 272 -0.22 -12.19 3.94
CA ARG A 272 -1.46 -12.98 4.05
C ARG A 272 -2.27 -12.90 2.76
N TYR A 273 -2.35 -11.73 2.16
CA TYR A 273 -3.08 -11.52 0.91
C TYR A 273 -2.47 -12.34 -0.24
N LEU A 274 -1.14 -12.32 -0.39
CA LEU A 274 -0.43 -13.19 -1.34
C LEU A 274 -0.72 -14.68 -1.08
N SER A 275 -0.70 -15.11 0.19
CA SER A 275 -1.03 -16.49 0.56
C SER A 275 -2.44 -16.90 0.13
N ILE A 276 -3.44 -16.02 0.30
CA ILE A 276 -4.82 -16.32 -0.11
C ILE A 276 -4.96 -16.35 -1.64
N GLN A 277 -4.22 -15.50 -2.36
CA GLN A 277 -4.19 -15.56 -3.82
C GLN A 277 -3.70 -16.93 -4.30
N PHE A 278 -2.62 -17.46 -3.72
CA PHE A 278 -2.14 -18.82 -4.03
C PHE A 278 -3.16 -19.90 -3.66
N GLU A 279 -3.83 -19.77 -2.51
CA GLU A 279 -4.87 -20.71 -2.09
C GLU A 279 -6.04 -20.73 -3.08
N LEU A 280 -6.47 -19.57 -3.56
CA LEU A 280 -7.50 -19.48 -4.60
C LEU A 280 -7.07 -20.08 -5.93
N VAL A 281 -5.83 -19.83 -6.35
CA VAL A 281 -5.28 -20.43 -7.58
C VAL A 281 -5.25 -21.96 -7.46
N ASN A 282 -4.88 -22.50 -6.30
CA ASN A 282 -4.91 -23.94 -6.06
C ASN A 282 -6.33 -24.51 -6.16
N VAL A 283 -7.32 -23.87 -5.53
CA VAL A 283 -8.73 -24.27 -5.64
C VAL A 283 -9.22 -24.21 -7.09
N LEU A 284 -8.80 -23.22 -7.87
CA LEU A 284 -9.14 -23.13 -9.30
C LEU A 284 -8.52 -24.27 -10.12
N ILE A 285 -7.26 -24.63 -9.84
CA ILE A 285 -6.60 -25.76 -10.49
C ILE A 285 -7.29 -27.08 -10.14
N GLU A 286 -7.70 -27.26 -8.89
CA GLU A 286 -8.49 -28.42 -8.45
C GLU A 286 -9.83 -28.49 -9.18
N GLU A 287 -10.56 -27.38 -9.28
CA GLU A 287 -11.82 -27.32 -10.04
C GLU A 287 -11.62 -27.69 -11.52
N ILE A 288 -10.55 -27.21 -12.16
CA ILE A 288 -10.22 -27.58 -13.56
C ILE A 288 -9.92 -29.08 -13.68
N ASN A 289 -9.21 -29.66 -12.71
CA ASN A 289 -8.87 -31.09 -12.70
C ASN A 289 -10.09 -31.99 -12.40
N GLU A 290 -11.05 -31.50 -11.61
CA GLU A 290 -12.30 -32.19 -11.31
C GLU A 290 -13.29 -32.16 -12.48
N VAL A 291 -13.20 -31.15 -13.36
CA VAL A 291 -13.87 -31.15 -14.68
C VAL A 291 -13.16 -32.16 -15.60
N LYS A 292 -13.28 -33.45 -15.28
CA LYS A 292 -13.01 -34.51 -16.27
C LYS A 292 -13.96 -34.30 -17.45
N PRO A 293 -13.47 -34.32 -18.71
CA PRO A 293 -14.34 -34.22 -19.87
C PRO A 293 -15.31 -35.40 -19.82
N LYS A 294 -16.61 -35.10 -19.69
CA LYS A 294 -17.66 -36.11 -19.55
C LYS A 294 -17.90 -36.90 -20.84
N ASN A 295 -17.21 -36.57 -21.93
CA ASN A 295 -17.16 -37.35 -23.15
C ASN A 295 -15.68 -37.54 -23.53
N GLY A 296 -15.33 -38.75 -23.95
CA GLY A 296 -13.96 -39.23 -24.05
C GLY A 296 -13.01 -38.34 -24.84
N LEU A 297 -11.72 -38.48 -24.48
CA LEU A 297 -10.52 -38.31 -25.31
C LEU A 297 -10.70 -37.49 -26.60
N ILE A 298 -9.94 -36.39 -26.66
CA ILE A 298 -9.76 -35.42 -27.77
C ILE A 298 -10.59 -34.13 -27.56
N GLU A 299 -10.17 -33.26 -26.64
CA GLU A 299 -10.43 -31.80 -26.81
C GLU A 299 -9.56 -30.84 -25.98
N GLY A 300 -8.73 -31.33 -25.04
CA GLY A 300 -7.79 -30.47 -24.29
C GLY A 300 -6.68 -29.81 -25.14
N LYS A 301 -6.37 -30.37 -26.31
CA LYS A 301 -5.45 -29.75 -27.29
C LYS A 301 -6.12 -28.70 -28.17
N ASN A 302 -7.43 -28.76 -28.35
CA ASN A 302 -8.14 -27.84 -29.23
C ASN A 302 -8.62 -26.59 -28.49
N LEU A 303 -8.92 -26.67 -27.19
CA LEU A 303 -9.38 -25.52 -26.40
C LEU A 303 -8.25 -24.54 -26.05
N SER A 304 -7.06 -25.05 -25.70
CA SER A 304 -5.89 -24.18 -25.48
C SER A 304 -5.43 -23.51 -26.77
N VAL A 305 -5.45 -24.25 -27.89
CA VAL A 305 -5.13 -23.72 -29.22
C VAL A 305 -6.24 -22.79 -29.76
N SER A 306 -7.51 -23.00 -29.39
CA SER A 306 -8.60 -22.10 -29.80
C SER A 306 -8.55 -20.80 -29.03
N MET A 307 -8.36 -20.81 -27.71
CA MET A 307 -8.19 -19.59 -26.91
C MET A 307 -6.96 -18.79 -27.31
N GLU A 308 -5.83 -19.46 -27.59
CA GLU A 308 -4.57 -18.83 -28.05
C GLU A 308 -4.71 -18.24 -29.47
N LYS A 309 -5.52 -18.86 -30.35
CA LYS A 309 -5.86 -18.30 -31.68
C LYS A 309 -6.87 -17.17 -31.61
N GLU A 310 -7.80 -17.22 -30.65
CA GLU A 310 -8.86 -16.22 -30.49
C GLU A 310 -8.33 -14.96 -29.80
N SER A 311 -7.39 -15.10 -28.86
CA SER A 311 -6.62 -13.97 -28.33
C SER A 311 -5.75 -13.34 -29.42
N LEU A 312 -5.03 -14.13 -30.23
CA LEU A 312 -4.24 -13.59 -31.34
C LEU A 312 -5.12 -12.82 -32.34
N LYS A 313 -6.27 -13.37 -32.71
CA LYS A 313 -7.22 -12.71 -33.62
C LYS A 313 -7.81 -11.43 -33.04
N TYR A 314 -8.05 -11.40 -31.72
CA TYR A 314 -8.52 -10.19 -31.05
C TYR A 314 -7.44 -9.10 -31.09
N PHE A 315 -6.19 -9.45 -30.80
CA PHE A 315 -5.05 -8.53 -30.87
C PHE A 315 -4.76 -8.03 -32.29
N GLU A 316 -4.77 -8.92 -33.30
CA GLU A 316 -4.61 -8.55 -34.71
C GLU A 316 -5.69 -7.57 -35.16
N LYS A 317 -6.94 -7.82 -34.77
CA LYS A 317 -8.08 -6.94 -35.12
C LYS A 317 -8.00 -5.58 -34.40
N GLU A 318 -7.54 -5.55 -33.15
CA GLU A 318 -7.35 -4.29 -32.42
C GLU A 318 -6.16 -3.49 -32.97
N TYR A 319 -5.10 -4.15 -33.41
CA TYR A 319 -3.98 -3.52 -34.12
C TYR A 319 -4.41 -2.95 -35.48
N GLU A 320 -5.15 -3.70 -36.29
CA GLU A 320 -5.70 -3.23 -37.58
C GLU A 320 -6.66 -2.05 -37.40
N ASN A 321 -7.53 -2.07 -36.39
CA ASN A 321 -8.44 -0.96 -36.12
C ASN A 321 -7.67 0.32 -35.76
N ARG A 322 -6.59 0.21 -34.97
CA ARG A 322 -5.78 1.37 -34.56
C ARG A 322 -4.82 1.88 -35.64
N THR A 323 -4.40 1.01 -36.57
CA THR A 323 -3.57 1.41 -37.72
C THR A 323 -4.39 2.01 -38.85
N ASN A 324 -5.68 1.69 -38.96
CA ASN A 324 -6.60 2.30 -39.92
C ASN A 324 -7.19 3.63 -39.44
N ASP A 325 -7.08 3.97 -38.15
CA ASP A 325 -7.35 5.31 -37.62
C ASP A 325 -6.16 6.25 -37.95
N GLU A 326 -6.06 6.66 -39.22
CA GLU A 326 -4.96 7.45 -39.82
C GLU A 326 -4.72 8.85 -39.21
N GLU A 327 -5.43 9.26 -38.15
CA GLU A 327 -5.24 10.57 -37.49
C GLU A 327 -4.55 10.52 -36.11
N SER A 328 -4.27 9.34 -35.57
CA SER A 328 -3.51 9.21 -34.32
C SER A 328 -2.07 8.82 -34.63
N GLY A 329 -1.14 9.73 -34.35
CA GLY A 329 0.30 9.50 -34.52
C GLY A 329 0.74 8.14 -34.00
N LYS A 330 1.56 7.44 -34.80
CA LYS A 330 2.14 6.14 -34.48
C LYS A 330 2.78 6.19 -33.10
N ASP A 331 2.14 5.54 -32.14
CA ASP A 331 2.63 5.43 -30.78
C ASP A 331 3.72 4.34 -30.77
N GLU A 332 4.98 4.73 -30.95
CA GLU A 332 6.15 3.84 -31.00
C GLU A 332 6.23 2.92 -29.75
N GLU A 333 5.67 3.35 -28.62
CA GLU A 333 5.61 2.58 -27.38
C GLU A 333 4.66 1.37 -27.50
N PHE A 334 3.55 1.50 -28.24
CA PHE A 334 2.60 0.42 -28.48
C PHE A 334 3.12 -0.59 -29.51
N GLU A 335 3.80 -0.13 -30.57
CA GLU A 335 4.42 -1.01 -31.56
C GLU A 335 5.53 -1.86 -30.92
N LYS A 336 6.29 -1.27 -30.00
CA LYS A 336 7.31 -1.99 -29.23
C LYS A 336 6.69 -3.02 -28.28
N GLN A 337 5.62 -2.67 -27.58
CA GLN A 337 4.89 -3.60 -26.71
C GLN A 337 4.31 -4.79 -27.50
N TYR A 338 3.78 -4.53 -28.70
CA TYR A 338 3.27 -5.57 -29.59
C TYR A 338 4.37 -6.53 -30.07
N LEU A 339 5.56 -6.01 -30.40
CA LEU A 339 6.70 -6.82 -30.82
C LEU A 339 7.22 -7.70 -29.67
N ASP A 340 7.37 -7.14 -28.46
CA ASP A 340 7.82 -7.90 -27.28
C ASP A 340 6.83 -9.06 -26.96
N GLU A 341 5.52 -8.80 -27.01
CA GLU A 341 4.50 -9.81 -26.73
C GLU A 341 4.42 -10.90 -27.82
N LYS A 342 4.69 -10.53 -29.08
CA LYS A 342 4.78 -11.48 -30.19
C LYS A 342 5.99 -12.41 -30.05
N ASP A 343 7.13 -11.88 -29.64
CA ASP A 343 8.35 -12.65 -29.41
C ASP A 343 8.17 -13.64 -28.24
N ASP A 344 7.47 -13.24 -27.17
CA ASP A 344 7.12 -14.11 -26.04
C ASP A 344 6.21 -15.28 -26.48
N ILE A 345 5.22 -15.01 -27.34
CA ILE A 345 4.33 -16.05 -27.89
C ILE A 345 5.12 -17.04 -28.76
N GLU A 346 6.06 -16.54 -29.57
CA GLU A 346 6.92 -17.38 -30.42
C GLU A 346 7.89 -18.22 -29.59
N ALA A 347 8.44 -17.68 -28.50
CA ALA A 347 9.27 -18.40 -27.53
C ALA A 347 8.49 -19.55 -26.85
N ILE A 348 7.25 -19.29 -26.42
CA ILE A 348 6.37 -20.32 -25.81
C ILE A 348 6.04 -21.43 -26.82
N LYS A 349 5.80 -21.06 -28.09
CA LYS A 349 5.53 -22.03 -29.16
C LYS A 349 6.75 -22.93 -29.40
N ASN A 350 7.95 -22.35 -29.49
CA ASN A 350 9.19 -23.09 -29.65
C ASN A 350 9.45 -24.04 -28.47
N LEU A 351 9.24 -23.59 -27.23
CA LEU A 351 9.36 -24.42 -26.03
C LEU A 351 8.39 -25.62 -26.05
N LYS A 352 7.11 -25.38 -26.42
CA LYS A 352 6.10 -26.43 -26.56
C LYS A 352 6.50 -27.47 -27.62
N ASP A 353 7.06 -27.04 -28.74
CA ASP A 353 7.50 -27.95 -29.80
C ASP A 353 8.77 -28.74 -29.43
N THR A 354 9.68 -28.14 -28.65
CA THR A 354 10.81 -28.86 -28.02
C THR A 354 10.34 -29.93 -27.02
N ILE A 355 9.35 -29.62 -26.19
CA ILE A 355 8.77 -30.58 -25.25
C ILE A 355 8.07 -31.73 -26.00
N ARG A 356 7.33 -31.43 -27.09
CA ARG A 356 6.69 -32.44 -27.93
C ARG A 356 7.67 -33.36 -28.64
N THR A 357 8.82 -32.84 -29.07
CA THR A 357 9.87 -33.67 -29.69
C THR A 357 10.49 -34.59 -28.65
N HIS A 358 10.76 -34.11 -27.43
CA HIS A 358 11.28 -34.95 -26.34
C HIS A 358 10.28 -36.04 -25.90
N GLN A 359 8.98 -35.73 -25.85
CA GLN A 359 7.93 -36.71 -25.51
C GLN A 359 7.67 -37.77 -26.59
N LYS A 360 8.16 -37.59 -27.82
CA LYS A 360 8.07 -38.60 -28.89
C LYS A 360 9.31 -39.50 -28.95
N ILE A 361 10.40 -39.10 -28.29
CA ILE A 361 11.67 -39.83 -28.26
C ILE A 361 11.71 -40.81 -27.07
N LEU A 362 10.92 -40.54 -26.02
CA LEU A 362 10.58 -41.49 -24.95
C LEU A 362 9.36 -42.34 -25.35
#